data_AF-A0AAU0VY29-F1
#
_entry.id   AF-A0AAU0VY29-F1
#
_cell.length_a   1.000
_cell.length_b   1.000
_cell.length_c   1.000
_cell.angle_alpha   90.00
_cell.angle_beta   90.00
_cell.angle_gamma   90.00
#
_symmetry.space_group_name_H-M   'P 1'
#
loop_
_entity.id
_entity.type
_entity.pdbx_description
1 polymer ?
#
loop_
_entity_poly.entity_id
_entity_poly.type
_entity_poly.pdbx_seq_one_letter_code
_entity_poly.pdbx_strand_id
1 'polypeptide(L)'
;MRALIETFRTIRARHRAARRAGLRSYTVVLDWSTKAYAHYAPEVVTVRASSPLAAEMDALLQAAKAHTMHVDEFQGREGRALLLEAGNLLKVVATFSGAHSAVHSDHF
;
A
#
# COMPACT_ATOMS: atom_id res chain seq x y z
N MET A 1 9.09 -20.31 -16.18
CA MET A 1 7.61 -20.38 -16.05
C MET A 1 7.13 -21.07 -14.76
N ARG A 2 7.74 -22.18 -14.30
CA ARG A 2 7.34 -22.87 -13.04
C ARG A 2 7.48 -22.01 -11.77
N ALA A 3 8.58 -21.27 -11.62
CA ALA A 3 8.83 -20.45 -10.43
C ALA A 3 7.76 -19.39 -10.16
N LEU A 4 7.30 -18.68 -11.21
CA LEU A 4 6.23 -17.69 -11.14
C LEU A 4 4.90 -18.30 -10.67
N ILE A 5 4.56 -19.48 -11.17
CA ILE A 5 3.31 -20.19 -10.80
C ILE A 5 3.33 -20.59 -9.32
N GLU A 6 4.48 -21.02 -8.79
CA GLU A 6 4.65 -21.34 -7.38
C GLU A 6 4.58 -20.08 -6.49
N THR A 7 5.10 -18.94 -6.97
CA THR A 7 4.95 -17.66 -6.27
C THR A 7 3.47 -17.23 -6.22
N PHE A 8 2.73 -17.36 -7.33
CA PHE A 8 1.30 -17.04 -7.32
C PHE A 8 0.47 -17.98 -6.43
N ARG A 9 0.82 -19.28 -6.35
CA ARG A 9 0.15 -20.22 -5.45
C ARG A 9 0.41 -19.90 -3.98
N THR A 10 1.65 -19.58 -3.63
CA THR A 10 2.01 -19.17 -2.26
C THR A 10 1.35 -17.85 -1.87
N ILE A 11 1.27 -16.89 -2.80
CA ILE A 11 0.51 -15.64 -2.60
C ILE A 11 -0.98 -15.93 -2.36
N ARG A 12 -1.62 -16.79 -3.18
CA ARG A 12 -3.03 -17.17 -2.98
C ARG A 12 -3.28 -17.90 -1.66
N ALA A 13 -2.37 -18.78 -1.25
CA ALA A 13 -2.47 -19.50 0.01
C ALA A 13 -2.35 -18.55 1.21
N ARG A 14 -1.37 -17.63 1.17
CA ARG A 14 -1.24 -16.54 2.16
C ARG A 14 -2.48 -15.64 2.18
N HIS A 15 -3.05 -15.31 1.02
CA HIS A 15 -4.27 -14.51 0.92
C HIS A 15 -5.50 -15.23 1.52
N ARG A 16 -5.60 -16.57 1.38
CA ARG A 16 -6.67 -17.35 2.04
C ARG A 16 -6.48 -17.41 3.56
N ALA A 17 -5.24 -17.57 4.04
CA ALA A 17 -4.93 -17.55 5.47
C ALA A 17 -5.21 -16.18 6.08
N ALA A 18 -4.82 -15.11 5.38
CA ALA A 18 -5.15 -13.72 5.69
C ALA A 18 -6.66 -13.45 5.76
N ARG A 19 -7.45 -13.98 4.83
CA ARG A 19 -8.92 -13.84 4.82
C ARG A 19 -9.60 -14.44 6.06
N ARG A 20 -9.03 -15.50 6.66
CA ARG A 20 -9.52 -16.08 7.92
C ARG A 20 -9.09 -15.27 9.16
N ALA A 21 -8.09 -14.40 9.04
CA ALA A 21 -7.46 -13.69 10.16
C ALA A 21 -7.98 -12.24 10.37
N GLY A 22 -9.01 -11.81 9.62
CA GLY A 22 -9.55 -10.44 9.68
C GLY A 22 -8.62 -9.39 9.04
N LEU A 23 -9.17 -8.21 8.74
CA LEU A 23 -8.36 -7.07 8.28
C LEU A 23 -7.45 -6.59 9.42
N ARG A 24 -6.17 -6.35 9.11
CA ARG A 24 -5.16 -5.85 10.05
C ARG A 24 -4.77 -4.43 9.68
N SER A 25 -4.32 -3.66 10.66
CA SER A 25 -3.80 -2.32 10.43
C SER A 25 -2.38 -2.44 9.89
N TYR A 26 -2.09 -1.72 8.83
CA TYR A 26 -0.75 -1.59 8.28
C TYR A 26 -0.40 -0.13 8.12
N THR A 27 0.83 0.21 8.42
CA THR A 27 1.43 1.50 8.11
C THR A 27 2.44 1.28 7.01
N VAL A 28 2.22 1.91 5.87
CA VAL A 28 3.06 1.81 4.68
C VAL A 28 3.76 3.15 4.49
N VAL A 29 5.08 3.11 4.40
CA VAL A 29 5.91 4.28 4.09
C VAL A 29 6.27 4.21 2.62
N LEU A 30 5.89 5.24 1.88
CA LEU A 30 6.18 5.42 0.45
C LEU A 30 7.13 6.60 0.27
N ASP A 31 8.02 6.47 -0.69
CA ASP A 31 8.95 7.54 -1.06
C ASP A 31 8.93 7.75 -2.58
N TRP A 32 9.22 8.96 -3.02
CA TRP A 32 9.18 9.31 -4.44
C TRP A 32 10.42 8.78 -5.15
N SER A 33 10.21 7.96 -6.17
CA SER A 33 11.30 7.26 -6.87
C SER A 33 12.03 8.16 -7.87
N THR A 34 11.34 9.16 -8.43
CA THR A 34 11.85 10.01 -9.50
C THR A 34 12.38 11.33 -8.98
N LYS A 35 13.48 11.83 -9.57
CA LYS A 35 14.05 13.13 -9.21
C LYS A 35 13.09 14.30 -9.44
N ALA A 36 12.17 14.18 -10.39
CA ALA A 36 11.14 15.19 -10.66
C ALA A 36 10.26 15.43 -9.43
N TYR A 37 9.99 14.37 -8.65
CA TYR A 37 9.12 14.41 -7.48
C TYR A 37 9.88 14.32 -6.15
N ALA A 38 11.21 14.43 -6.17
CA ALA A 38 12.05 14.37 -4.97
C ALA A 38 11.87 15.57 -4.01
N HIS A 39 11.13 16.60 -4.41
CA HIS A 39 10.78 17.73 -3.56
C HIS A 39 9.57 17.43 -2.66
N TYR A 40 8.81 16.37 -2.93
CA TYR A 40 7.75 15.92 -2.04
C TYR A 40 8.33 15.14 -0.86
N ALA A 41 7.69 15.30 0.30
CA ALA A 41 8.02 14.49 1.47
C ALA A 41 7.58 13.02 1.27
N PRO A 42 8.22 12.07 1.98
CA PRO A 42 7.74 10.70 2.03
C PRO A 42 6.30 10.63 2.58
N GLU A 43 5.51 9.73 2.02
CA GLU A 43 4.12 9.50 2.39
C GLU A 43 4.02 8.38 3.42
N VAL A 44 3.26 8.62 4.48
CA VAL A 44 2.97 7.60 5.51
C VAL A 44 1.48 7.31 5.50
N VAL A 45 1.10 6.17 4.95
CA VAL A 45 -0.29 5.79 4.75
C VAL A 45 -0.66 4.66 5.70
N THR A 46 -1.75 4.84 6.45
CA THR A 46 -2.30 3.78 7.30
C THR A 46 -3.53 3.17 6.64
N VAL A 47 -3.50 1.86 6.41
CA VAL A 47 -4.56 1.12 5.71
C VAL A 47 -4.97 -0.14 6.45
N ARG A 48 -6.20 -0.60 6.20
CA ARG A 48 -6.74 -1.85 6.75
C ARG A 48 -6.79 -2.90 5.65
N ALA A 49 -5.90 -3.88 5.71
CA ALA A 49 -5.76 -4.87 4.64
C ALA A 49 -5.72 -6.31 5.17
N SER A 50 -5.98 -7.27 4.29
CA SER A 50 -5.88 -8.70 4.63
C SER A 50 -4.43 -9.14 4.73
N SER A 51 -3.52 -8.50 4.00
CA SER A 51 -2.10 -8.87 3.92
C SER A 51 -1.22 -7.63 3.70
N PRO A 52 0.10 -7.73 3.97
CA PRO A 52 1.04 -6.63 3.71
C PRO A 52 1.03 -6.18 2.25
N LEU A 53 0.99 -7.11 1.30
CA LEU A 53 0.94 -6.78 -0.14
C LEU A 53 -0.34 -6.01 -0.50
N ALA A 54 -1.48 -6.42 0.06
CA ALA A 54 -2.73 -5.70 -0.15
C ALA A 54 -2.66 -4.29 0.46
N ALA A 55 -2.01 -4.14 1.61
CA ALA A 55 -1.78 -2.83 2.22
C ALA A 55 -0.91 -1.92 1.34
N GLU A 56 0.17 -2.46 0.76
CA GLU A 56 1.05 -1.72 -0.13
C GLU A 56 0.31 -1.23 -1.39
N MET A 57 -0.50 -2.10 -2.01
CA MET A 57 -1.30 -1.72 -3.18
C MET A 57 -2.35 -0.66 -2.85
N ASP A 58 -3.04 -0.80 -1.70
CA ASP A 58 -4.02 0.19 -1.25
C ASP A 58 -3.35 1.53 -0.91
N ALA A 59 -2.19 1.50 -0.25
CA ALA A 59 -1.42 2.69 0.09
C ALA A 59 -0.94 3.44 -1.16
N LEU A 60 -0.43 2.72 -2.16
CA LEU A 60 -0.03 3.30 -3.46
C LEU A 60 -1.21 3.99 -4.14
N LEU A 61 -2.38 3.34 -4.17
CA LEU A 61 -3.58 3.93 -4.74
C LEU A 61 -4.06 5.15 -3.96
N GLN A 62 -4.00 5.11 -2.63
CA GLN A 62 -4.41 6.24 -1.79
C GLN A 62 -3.47 7.44 -1.97
N ALA A 63 -2.16 7.21 -2.02
CA ALA A 63 -1.17 8.26 -2.28
C ALA A 63 -1.36 8.85 -3.68
N ALA A 64 -1.51 8.02 -4.71
CA ALA A 64 -1.72 8.51 -6.08
C ALA A 64 -3.01 9.34 -6.22
N LYS A 65 -4.09 8.94 -5.53
CA LYS A 65 -5.34 9.71 -5.47
C LYS A 65 -5.16 11.06 -4.76
N ALA A 66 -4.40 11.10 -3.67
CA ALA A 66 -4.12 12.35 -2.95
C ALA A 66 -3.34 13.35 -3.81
N HIS A 67 -2.51 12.84 -4.73
CA HIS A 67 -1.65 13.65 -5.59
C HIS A 67 -2.16 13.83 -7.02
N THR A 68 -3.38 13.39 -7.34
CA THR A 68 -3.93 13.45 -8.71
C THR A 68 -4.04 14.86 -9.28
N MET A 69 -4.12 15.89 -8.44
CA MET A 69 -4.15 17.29 -8.88
C MET A 69 -2.77 17.90 -9.14
N HIS A 70 -1.70 17.28 -8.64
CA HIS A 70 -0.34 17.84 -8.65
C HIS A 70 0.67 17.00 -9.45
N VAL A 71 0.29 15.77 -9.82
CA VAL A 71 1.11 14.83 -10.57
C VAL A 71 0.33 14.43 -11.82
N ASP A 72 0.78 14.95 -12.96
CA ASP A 72 0.10 14.81 -14.26
C ASP A 72 -0.06 13.34 -14.66
N GLU A 73 0.89 12.48 -14.31
CA GLU A 73 0.83 11.05 -14.63
C GLU A 73 -0.30 10.33 -13.89
N PHE A 74 -0.85 10.89 -12.81
CA PHE A 74 -2.00 10.31 -12.12
C PHE A 74 -3.33 10.79 -12.70
N GLN A 75 -3.35 11.91 -13.42
CA GLN A 75 -4.58 12.54 -13.89
C GLN A 75 -5.34 11.64 -14.88
N GLY A 76 -6.65 11.47 -14.63
CA GLY A 76 -7.52 10.66 -15.49
C GLY A 76 -7.27 9.15 -15.45
N ARG A 77 -6.39 8.66 -14.56
CA ARG A 77 -6.13 7.23 -14.39
C ARG A 77 -6.88 6.66 -13.20
N GLU A 78 -7.39 5.44 -13.35
CA GLU A 78 -8.12 4.74 -12.29
C GLU A 78 -7.71 3.27 -12.19
N GLY A 79 -8.08 2.66 -11.06
CA GLY A 79 -7.92 1.23 -10.80
C GLY A 79 -6.51 0.72 -11.08
N ARG A 80 -6.39 -0.26 -11.99
CA ARG A 80 -5.10 -0.88 -12.34
C ARG A 80 -4.13 0.10 -13.01
N ALA A 81 -4.62 1.01 -13.85
CA ALA A 81 -3.76 1.96 -14.56
C ALA A 81 -3.11 2.95 -13.58
N LEU A 82 -3.91 3.44 -12.63
CA LEU A 82 -3.41 4.30 -11.55
C LEU A 82 -2.40 3.56 -10.67
N LEU A 83 -2.70 2.32 -10.30
CA LEU A 83 -1.79 1.52 -9.46
C LEU A 83 -0.43 1.26 -10.13
N LEU A 84 -0.42 0.98 -11.43
CA LEU A 84 0.82 0.77 -12.17
C LEU A 84 1.67 2.04 -12.18
N GLU A 85 1.05 3.20 -12.42
CA GLU A 85 1.78 4.46 -12.40
C GLU A 85 2.27 4.84 -11.00
N ALA A 86 1.42 4.64 -9.99
CA ALA A 86 1.81 4.80 -8.59
C ALA A 86 3.04 3.94 -8.27
N GLY A 87 3.07 2.68 -8.72
CA GLY A 87 4.24 1.80 -8.53
C GLY A 87 5.50 2.21 -9.31
N ASN A 88 5.37 3.04 -10.35
CA ASN A 88 6.52 3.60 -11.07
C ASN A 88 7.09 4.82 -10.34
N LEU A 89 6.21 5.69 -9.84
CA LEU A 89 6.59 6.98 -9.26
C LEU A 89 6.81 6.95 -7.74
N LEU A 90 6.23 5.97 -7.05
CA LEU A 90 6.36 5.76 -5.62
C LEU A 90 6.98 4.39 -5.33
N LYS A 91 7.92 4.38 -4.41
CA LYS A 91 8.58 3.19 -3.89
C LYS A 91 8.09 2.90 -2.49
N VAL A 92 7.68 1.65 -2.24
CA VAL A 92 7.46 1.16 -0.87
C VAL A 92 8.81 1.04 -0.17
N VAL A 93 9.01 1.82 0.89
CA VAL A 93 10.22 1.78 1.72
C VAL A 93 10.06 0.75 2.84
N ALA A 94 8.91 0.76 3.52
CA ALA A 94 8.64 -0.12 4.63
C ALA A 94 7.13 -0.35 4.81
N THR A 95 6.78 -1.54 5.29
CA THR A 95 5.42 -1.92 5.65
C THR A 95 5.43 -2.49 7.06
N PHE A 96 4.77 -1.81 7.99
CA PHE A 96 4.65 -2.21 9.39
C PHE A 96 3.25 -2.73 9.66
N SER A 97 3.12 -3.89 10.30
CA SER A 97 1.83 -4.34 10.84
C SER A 97 1.59 -3.72 12.21
N GLY A 98 0.54 -2.92 12.36
CA GLY A 98 0.10 -2.43 13.66
C GLY A 98 -0.70 -3.49 14.41
N ALA A 99 -0.26 -3.84 15.62
CA ALA A 99 -1.17 -4.45 16.59
C ALA A 99 -2.12 -3.36 17.09
N HIS A 100 -3.43 -3.64 17.13
CA HIS A 100 -4.39 -2.77 17.80
C HIS A 100 -4.06 -2.76 19.30
N SER A 101 -3.26 -1.81 19.78
CA SER A 101 -3.49 -1.31 21.13
C SER A 101 -4.65 -0.34 21.02
N ALA A 102 -5.87 -0.85 21.18
CA ALA A 102 -6.96 0.02 21.61
C ALA A 102 -6.47 0.67 22.90
N VAL A 103 -6.06 1.92 22.85
CA VAL A 103 -5.90 2.72 24.06
C VAL A 103 -7.33 2.90 24.55
N HIS A 104 -7.78 1.96 25.39
CA HIS A 104 -8.90 2.20 26.27
C HIS A 104 -8.42 3.35 27.15
N SER A 105 -8.79 4.57 26.77
CA SER A 105 -8.75 5.69 27.69
C SER A 105 -9.82 5.38 28.74
N ASP A 106 -9.43 4.64 29.76
CA ASP A 106 -10.13 4.62 31.03
C ASP A 106 -10.10 6.07 31.54
N HIS A 107 -11.18 6.79 31.25
CA HIS A 107 -11.42 8.10 31.82
C HIS A 107 -11.53 7.93 33.34
N PHE A 108 -10.51 8.43 34.03
CA PHE A 108 -10.54 8.83 35.44
C PHE A 108 -11.31 10.15 35.61
#